data_AF-A0A9D4KGF7-F1
#
_entry.id   AF-A0A9D4KGF7-F1
#
_cell.length_a   1.000
_cell.length_b   1.000
_cell.length_c   1.000
_cell.angle_alpha   90.00
_cell.angle_beta   90.00
_cell.angle_gamma   90.00
#
_symmetry.space_group_name_H-M   'P 1'
#
loop_
_entity.id
_entity.type
_entity.pdbx_description
1 polymer ?
#
loop_
_entity_poly.entity_id
_entity_poly.type
_entity_poly.pdbx_seq_one_letter_code
_entity_poly.pdbx_strand_id
1 'polypeptide(L)' 'MIERKAGRTVLHMACISGDVKLVRTLMSVRSCKMDARTYSGYTPLDLSRDYNQDVVYTILAAAGAKPGAESMDSDSE' A
#
# COMPACT_ATOMS: atom_id res chain seq x y z
N MET A 1 7.88 18.83 10.43
CA MET A 1 8.12 17.92 9.28
C MET A 1 8.76 16.65 9.83
N ILE A 2 7.97 15.62 10.11
CA ILE A 2 8.48 14.31 10.48
C ILE A 2 7.98 13.33 9.44
N GLU A 3 8.82 13.02 8.46
CA GLU A 3 8.66 11.81 7.66
C GLU A 3 8.94 10.64 8.59
N ARG A 4 7.95 10.29 9.43
CA ARG A 4 7.95 9.01 10.13
C ARG A 4 7.97 7.95 9.04
N LYS A 5 9.15 7.36 8.81
CA LYS A 5 9.35 6.19 7.96
C LYS A 5 8.41 5.10 8.46
N ALA A 6 7.18 5.06 7.93
CA ALA A 6 6.12 4.17 8.39
C ALA A 6 6.38 2.72 7.96
N GLY A 7 7.63 2.26 7.84
CA GLY A 7 7.94 0.91 7.35
C GLY A 7 7.46 0.69 5.92
N ARG A 8 7.36 1.76 5.13
CA ARG A 8 6.84 1.72 3.76
C ARG A 8 7.83 0.99 2.85
N THR A 9 7.34 -0.06 2.20
CA THR A 9 8.06 -0.75 1.12
C THR A 9 7.95 0.02 -0.19
N VAL A 10 8.72 -0.38 -1.21
CA VAL A 10 8.66 0.21 -2.55
C VAL A 10 7.24 0.14 -3.13
N LEU A 11 6.48 -0.92 -2.83
CA LEU A 11 5.11 -1.06 -3.28
C LEU A 11 4.18 -0.01 -2.64
N HIS A 12 4.36 0.32 -1.36
CA HIS A 12 3.60 1.40 -0.71
C HIS A 12 3.87 2.74 -1.38
N MET A 13 5.13 3.04 -1.71
CA MET A 13 5.48 4.29 -2.38
C MET A 13 4.85 4.37 -3.79
N ALA A 14 4.85 3.26 -4.52
CA ALA A 14 4.19 3.17 -5.83
C ALA A 14 2.66 3.37 -5.74
N CYS A 15 2.05 2.91 -4.64
CA CYS A 15 0.63 3.13 -4.35
C CYS A 15 0.32 4.57 -3.99
N ILE A 16 1.20 5.24 -3.22
CA ILE A 16 1.03 6.66 -2.88
C ILE A 16 1.22 7.55 -4.11
N SER A 17 2.21 7.21 -4.96
CA SER A 17 2.51 8.01 -6.15
C SER A 17 1.53 7.77 -7.31
N GLY A 18 0.68 6.74 -7.23
CA GLY A 18 -0.17 6.35 -8.36
C GLY A 18 0.59 5.79 -9.55
N ASP A 19 1.83 5.32 -9.35
CA ASP A 19 2.69 4.91 -10.45
C ASP A 19 2.37 3.46 -10.88
N VAL A 20 1.39 3.36 -11.77
CA VAL A 20 0.89 2.09 -12.32
C VAL A 20 2.01 1.27 -12.99
N LYS A 21 2.98 1.92 -13.65
CA LYS A 21 4.10 1.20 -14.30
C LYS A 21 4.99 0.56 -13.24
N LEU A 22 5.31 1.31 -12.19
CA LEU A 22 6.10 0.80 -11.08
C LEU A 22 5.38 -0.35 -10.37
N VAL A 23 4.08 -0.23 -10.10
CA VAL A 23 3.25 -1.30 -9.51
C VAL A 23 3.29 -2.56 -10.37
N ARG A 24 3.06 -2.45 -11.69
CA ARG A 24 3.11 -3.59 -12.61
C ARG A 24 4.48 -4.25 -12.65
N THR A 25 5.54 -3.45 -12.61
CA THR A 25 6.92 -3.96 -12.60
C THR A 25 7.19 -4.72 -11.30
N LEU A 26 6.79 -4.15 -10.15
CA LEU A 26 6.90 -4.79 -8.84
C LEU A 26 6.09 -6.07 -8.75
N MET A 27 4.87 -6.10 -9.31
CA MET A 27 4.05 -7.32 -9.39
C MET A 27 4.69 -8.41 -10.24
N SER A 28 5.48 -8.04 -11.24
CA SER A 28 6.27 -9.01 -12.02
C SER A 28 7.42 -9.62 -11.21
N VAL A 29 7.79 -9.03 -10.07
CA VAL A 29 8.82 -9.56 -9.17
C VAL A 29 8.18 -10.57 -8.22
N ARG A 30 8.58 -11.84 -8.33
CA ARG A 30 8.07 -12.95 -7.50
C ARG A 30 8.27 -12.76 -5.99
N SER A 31 9.25 -11.94 -5.59
CA SER A 31 9.55 -11.62 -4.19
C SER A 31 8.76 -10.40 -3.67
N CYS A 32 7.89 -9.79 -4.48
CA CYS A 32 7.10 -8.65 -4.05
C CYS A 32 5.96 -9.10 -3.11
N LYS A 33 6.00 -8.64 -1.86
CA LYS A 33 4.94 -8.87 -0.89
C LYS A 33 3.85 -7.81 -1.04
N MET A 34 2.72 -8.21 -1.63
CA MET A 34 1.54 -7.35 -1.81
C MET A 34 0.73 -7.16 -0.53
N ASP A 35 0.97 -8.01 0.46
CA ASP A 35 0.39 -8.02 1.80
C ASP A 35 1.30 -7.36 2.86
N ALA A 36 2.38 -6.71 2.43
CA ALA A 36 3.28 -6.02 3.34
C ALA A 36 2.53 -4.93 4.10
N ARG A 37 2.73 -4.85 5.42
CA ARG A 37 2.09 -3.82 6.26
C ARG A 37 3.10 -2.74 6.65
N THR A 38 2.66 -1.50 6.68
CA THR A 38 3.38 -0.39 7.31
C THR A 38 3.45 -0.59 8.82
N TYR A 39 4.27 0.21 9.51
CA TYR A 39 4.29 0.25 10.97
C TYR A 39 2.95 0.64 11.60
N SER A 40 2.12 1.37 10.86
CA SER A 40 0.76 1.71 11.26
C SER A 40 -0.28 0.63 10.86
N GLY A 41 0.16 -0.50 10.31
CA GLY A 41 -0.72 -1.62 9.96
C GLY A 41 -1.44 -1.49 8.61
N TYR A 42 -1.21 -0.42 7.83
CA TYR A 42 -1.79 -0.23 6.50
C TYR A 42 -1.10 -1.12 5.47
N THR A 43 -1.90 -1.64 4.55
CA THR A 43 -1.42 -2.36 3.37
C THR A 43 -1.25 -1.39 2.19
N PRO A 44 -0.58 -1.81 1.09
CA PRO A 44 -0.47 -0.99 -0.11
C PRO A 44 -1.85 -0.73 -0.72
N LEU A 45 -2.78 -1.67 -0.56
CA LEU A 45 -4.17 -1.53 -1.00
C LEU A 45 -4.88 -0.40 -0.24
N ASP A 46 -4.71 -0.32 1.09
CA ASP A 46 -5.30 0.74 1.91
C ASP A 46 -4.73 2.10 1.52
N LEU A 47 -3.41 2.20 1.35
CA LEU A 47 -2.77 3.44 0.90
C LEU A 47 -3.26 3.85 -0.49
N SER A 48 -3.42 2.91 -1.42
CA SER A 48 -3.96 3.25 -2.74
C SER A 48 -5.39 3.81 -2.64
N ARG A 49 -6.17 3.38 -1.65
CA ARG A 49 -7.52 3.92 -1.40
C ARG A 49 -7.47 5.31 -0.76
N ASP A 50 -6.65 5.49 0.28
CA ASP A 50 -6.50 6.77 0.99
C ASP A 50 -5.96 7.89 0.09
N TYR A 51 -5.12 7.54 -0.87
CA TYR A 51 -4.54 8.48 -1.84
C TYR A 51 -5.34 8.58 -3.15
N ASN A 52 -6.57 8.05 -3.20
CA ASN A 52 -7.47 8.08 -4.36
C ASN A 52 -6.84 7.51 -5.65
N GLN A 53 -6.08 6.43 -5.53
CA GLN A 53 -5.42 5.74 -6.64
C GLN A 53 -6.25 4.53 -7.10
N ASP A 54 -7.44 4.77 -7.64
CA ASP A 54 -8.39 3.73 -8.05
C ASP A 54 -7.81 2.73 -9.06
N VAL A 55 -6.95 3.19 -9.97
CA VAL A 55 -6.31 2.32 -10.97
C VAL A 55 -5.34 1.35 -10.29
N VAL A 56 -4.50 1.85 -9.39
CA VAL A 56 -3.55 1.04 -8.62
C VAL A 56 -4.29 0.07 -7.70
N TYR A 57 -5.34 0.56 -7.04
CA TYR A 57 -6.23 -0.24 -6.20
C TYR A 57 -6.82 -1.42 -6.97
N THR A 58 -7.37 -1.18 -8.17
CA THR A 58 -7.95 -2.23 -9.01
C THR A 58 -6.92 -3.27 -9.41
N ILE A 59 -5.70 -2.85 -9.75
CA ILE A 59 -4.61 -3.75 -10.12
C ILE A 59 -4.19 -4.63 -8.93
N LEU A 60 -4.01 -4.04 -7.75
CA LEU A 60 -3.67 -4.77 -6.52
C LEU A 60 -4.77 -5.73 -6.09
N ALA A 61 -6.03 -5.29 -6.14
CA ALA A 61 -7.19 -6.12 -5.85
C ALA A 61 -7.26 -7.32 -6.82
N ALA A 62 -7.03 -7.09 -8.12
CA ALA A 62 -6.99 -8.15 -9.12
C ALA A 62 -5.83 -9.14 -8.91
N ALA A 63 -4.71 -8.68 -8.33
CA ALA A 63 -3.59 -9.53 -7.98
C ALA A 63 -3.79 -10.30 -6.66
N GLY A 64 -4.94 -10.13 -5.99
CA GLY A 64 -5.27 -10.80 -4.73
C GLY A 64 -4.67 -10.13 -3.50
N ALA A 65 -4.23 -8.87 -3.59
CA ALA A 65 -3.84 -8.09 -2.42
C ALA A 65 -5.05 -7.90 -1.50
N LYS A 66 -4.84 -8.10 -0.20
CA LYS A 66 -5.90 -7.95 0.80
C LYS A 66 -5.80 -6.58 1.46
N PRO A 67 -6.93 -5.86 1.64
CA PRO A 67 -6.94 -4.68 2.50
C PRO A 67 -6.53 -5.09 3.92
N GLY A 68 -5.76 -4.23 4.56
CA GLY A 68 -5.39 -4.38 5.96
C GLY A 68 -6.64 -4.11 6.77
N ALA A 69 -7.26 -5.17 7.27
CA ALA A 69 -8.43 -5.06 8.13
C ALA A 69 -8.21 -4.01 9.22
N GLU A 70 -9.14 -3.05 9.24
CA GLU A 70 -9.42 -2.03 10.25
C GLU A 70 -8.18 -1.50 10.97
N SER A 71 -7.68 -0.35 10.52
CA SER A 71 -6.92 0.52 11.39
C SER A 71 -7.80 0.84 12.59
N MET A 72 -7.56 0.13 13.70
CA MET A 72 -7.81 0.65 15.02
C MET A 72 -7.05 1.97 15.12
N ASP A 73 -7.72 3.06 14.78
CA ASP A 73 -7.42 4.37 15.36
C ASP A 73 -7.69 4.22 16.86
N SER A 74 -6.72 3.67 17.58
CA SER A 74 -6.63 3.68 19.04
C SER A 74 -5.30 4.30 19.41
N ASP A 75 -5.21 5.59 19.16
CA ASP A 75 -4.45 6.58 19.93
C ASP A 75 -5.38 7.81 19.92
N SER A 76 -6.36 7.93 20.82
CA SER A 76 -6.24 8.19 22.27
C SER A 76 -5.43 9.47 22.55
N GLU A 77 -6.19 10.48 23.03
CA GLU A 77 -5.85 11.83 23.55
C GLU A 77 -5.74 13.00 22.56
#